data_AF-A0A813I0Z1-F1
#
_entry.id   AF-A0A813I0Z1-F1
#
_cell.length_a   1.000
_cell.length_b   1.000
_cell.length_c   1.000
_cell.angle_alpha   90.00
_cell.angle_beta   90.00
_cell.angle_gamma   90.00
#
_symmetry.space_group_name_H-M   'P 1'
#
loop_
_entity.id
_entity.type
_entity.pdbx_description
1 polymer ?
#
loop_
_entity_poly.entity_id
_entity_poly.type
_entity_poly.pdbx_seq_one_letter_code
_entity_poly.pdbx_strand_id
1 'polypeptide(L)'
;MGLRLTSAEFSTASKLRIRAPLLTRDTWCPKCDQVLDRGAVHACSCKGGGDAVVRYSSLRDEVYYRALSAGLEAERETPGLLADDPRRRPGNVFLPAWHGGSAALDFAVTNPLQSAVRQEAAASVLAAAVSYEAVKLADRNTAERCATHGLRLVPIVVEIFLGCGALRKTSV
;
A
#
# COMPACT_ATOMS: atom_id res chain seq x y z
N MET A 1 -0.08 18.92 -1.75
CA MET A 1 -1.14 18.26 -0.95
C MET A 1 -2.04 19.30 -0.31
N GLY A 2 -3.36 19.17 -0.45
CA GLY A 2 -4.34 19.98 0.25
C GLY A 2 -4.54 19.46 1.68
N LEU A 3 -4.08 20.23 2.67
CA LEU A 3 -4.27 19.94 4.10
C LEU A 3 -5.69 20.30 4.60
N ARG A 4 -6.64 20.48 3.68
CA ARG A 4 -7.99 20.95 3.99
C ARG A 4 -8.96 19.81 3.73
N LEU A 5 -9.65 19.39 4.78
CA LEU A 5 -10.82 18.54 4.70
C LEU A 5 -12.05 19.42 4.73
N THR A 6 -13.01 19.15 3.86
CA THR A 6 -14.39 19.64 4.01
C THR A 6 -14.99 19.09 5.30
N SER A 7 -16.06 19.71 5.80
CA SER A 7 -16.77 19.22 6.99
C SER A 7 -17.23 17.76 6.84
N ALA A 8 -17.62 17.36 5.63
CA ALA A 8 -18.04 15.99 5.33
C ALA A 8 -16.87 14.99 5.38
N GLU A 9 -15.73 15.35 4.80
CA GLU A 9 -14.53 14.52 4.85
C GLU A 9 -13.97 14.40 6.26
N PHE A 10 -13.95 15.50 7.02
CA PHE A 10 -13.52 15.50 8.42
C PHE A 10 -14.42 14.61 9.29
N SER A 11 -15.74 14.75 9.15
CA SER A 11 -16.71 13.91 9.85
C SER A 11 -16.55 12.43 9.50
N THR A 12 -16.36 12.13 8.21
CA THR A 12 -16.16 10.76 7.71
C THR A 12 -14.87 10.16 8.26
N ALA A 13 -13.75 10.86 8.15
CA ALA A 13 -12.46 10.42 8.67
C ALA A 13 -12.49 10.23 10.19
N SER A 14 -13.16 11.12 10.93
CA SER A 14 -13.33 11.01 12.37
C SER A 14 -14.14 9.78 12.74
N LYS A 15 -15.28 9.54 12.09
CA LYS A 15 -16.13 8.35 12.32
C LYS A 15 -15.39 7.05 12.02
N LEU A 16 -14.66 7.00 10.90
CA LEU A 16 -13.80 5.87 10.55
C LEU A 16 -12.74 5.59 11.64
N ARG A 17 -12.12 6.65 12.17
CA ARG A 17 -11.08 6.54 13.19
C ARG A 17 -11.61 6.03 14.53
N ILE A 18 -12.78 6.50 14.96
CA ILE A 18 -13.41 6.10 16.23
C ILE A 18 -14.36 4.90 16.10
N ARG A 19 -14.48 4.32 14.90
CA ARG A 19 -15.42 3.23 14.58
C ARG A 19 -16.90 3.57 14.83
N ALA A 20 -17.27 4.82 14.64
CA ALA A 20 -18.67 5.21 14.61
C ALA A 20 -19.32 4.80 13.27
N PRO A 21 -20.60 4.39 13.27
CA PRO A 21 -21.32 4.07 12.03
C PRO A 21 -21.33 5.24 11.04
N LEU A 22 -21.01 4.94 9.78
CA LEU A 22 -21.11 5.89 8.66
C LEU A 22 -22.46 5.79 7.97
N LEU A 23 -23.01 4.59 7.87
CA LEU A 23 -24.34 4.32 7.31
C LEU A 23 -25.30 3.93 8.43
N THR A 24 -26.60 4.09 8.18
CA THR A 24 -27.66 3.71 9.13
C THR A 24 -27.86 2.20 9.23
N ARG A 25 -27.61 1.49 8.12
CA ARG A 25 -27.72 0.03 8.02
C ARG A 25 -26.74 -0.50 6.96
N ASP A 26 -26.48 -1.79 7.02
CA ASP A 26 -25.75 -2.49 5.96
C ASP A 26 -26.56 -2.42 4.66
N THR A 27 -25.87 -2.35 3.53
CA THR A 27 -26.47 -2.25 2.20
C THR A 27 -25.63 -2.98 1.16
N TRP A 28 -25.98 -2.86 -0.12
CA TRP A 28 -25.23 -3.46 -1.23
C TRP A 28 -24.25 -2.46 -1.82
N CYS A 29 -23.01 -2.90 -2.04
CA CYS A 29 -22.01 -2.08 -2.70
C CYS A 29 -22.31 -1.98 -4.21
N PRO A 30 -22.52 -0.78 -4.76
CA PRO A 30 -22.85 -0.60 -6.18
C PRO A 30 -21.67 -0.83 -7.13
N LYS A 31 -20.50 -1.24 -6.60
CA LYS A 31 -19.26 -1.42 -7.37
C LYS A 31 -18.80 -2.87 -7.49
N CYS A 32 -19.23 -3.75 -6.58
CA CYS A 32 -18.76 -5.13 -6.56
C CYS A 32 -19.80 -6.12 -6.00
N ASP A 33 -21.02 -5.67 -5.75
CA ASP A 33 -22.15 -6.48 -5.27
C ASP A 33 -21.89 -7.25 -3.97
N GLN A 34 -20.92 -6.80 -3.17
CA GLN A 34 -20.68 -7.29 -1.81
C GLN A 34 -21.41 -6.44 -0.78
N VAL A 35 -21.53 -6.96 0.45
CA VAL A 35 -22.10 -6.21 1.58
C VAL A 35 -21.25 -4.98 1.87
N LEU A 36 -21.87 -3.81 1.78
CA LEU A 36 -21.36 -2.55 2.29
C LEU A 36 -21.84 -2.40 3.74
N ASP A 37 -20.94 -2.71 4.67
CA ASP A 37 -21.22 -2.64 6.11
C ASP A 37 -21.44 -1.20 6.56
N ARG A 38 -22.22 -1.02 7.63
CA ARG A 38 -22.53 0.29 8.20
C ARG A 38 -21.31 1.06 8.71
N GLY A 39 -20.21 0.36 9.00
CA GLY A 39 -18.93 0.95 9.39
C GLY A 39 -18.08 1.43 8.20
N ALA A 40 -18.55 1.18 6.97
CA ALA A 40 -17.86 1.43 5.71
C ALA A 40 -16.47 0.78 5.60
N VAL A 41 -16.24 -0.32 6.33
CA VAL A 41 -15.00 -1.11 6.23
C VAL A 41 -14.81 -1.60 4.79
N HIS A 42 -15.90 -2.09 4.18
CA HIS A 42 -15.93 -2.51 2.79
C HIS A 42 -15.56 -1.35 1.84
N ALA A 43 -16.10 -0.15 2.06
CA ALA A 43 -15.82 1.00 1.19
C ALA A 43 -14.32 1.31 1.12
N CYS A 44 -13.60 1.19 2.25
CA CYS A 44 -12.16 1.41 2.31
C CYS A 44 -11.30 0.30 1.69
N SER A 45 -11.90 -0.80 1.22
CA SER A 45 -11.17 -1.94 0.63
C SER A 45 -11.82 -2.47 -0.64
N CYS A 46 -12.87 -1.80 -1.11
CA CYS A 46 -13.61 -2.21 -2.27
C CYS A 46 -12.71 -2.10 -3.51
N LYS A 47 -12.46 -3.24 -4.16
CA LYS A 47 -11.67 -3.28 -5.40
C LYS A 47 -12.32 -2.45 -6.53
N GLY A 48 -13.66 -2.40 -6.57
CA GLY A 48 -14.40 -1.58 -7.54
C GLY A 48 -14.51 -0.09 -7.18
N GLY A 49 -14.19 0.29 -5.94
CA GLY A 49 -14.25 1.67 -5.47
C GLY A 49 -13.02 2.50 -5.81
N GLY A 50 -11.86 1.85 -6.04
CA GLY A 50 -10.62 2.52 -6.42
C GLY A 50 -9.92 3.31 -5.29
N ASP A 51 -10.49 3.39 -4.09
CA ASP A 51 -9.91 4.11 -2.94
C ASP A 51 -8.48 3.61 -2.61
N ALA A 52 -8.29 2.29 -2.55
CA ALA A 52 -6.97 1.69 -2.36
C ALA A 52 -5.98 2.11 -3.47
N VAL A 53 -6.45 2.23 -4.72
CA VAL A 53 -5.64 2.65 -5.88
C VAL A 53 -5.19 4.10 -5.76
N VAL A 54 -6.12 4.99 -5.42
CA VAL A 54 -5.85 6.41 -5.21
C VAL A 54 -4.86 6.60 -4.06
N ARG A 55 -5.04 5.86 -2.95
CA ARG A 55 -4.15 5.95 -1.78
C ARG A 55 -2.73 5.49 -2.07
N TYR A 56 -2.55 4.30 -2.66
CA TYR A 56 -1.19 3.84 -2.95
C TYR A 56 -0.52 4.71 -4.02
N SER A 57 -1.28 5.19 -5.03
CA SER A 57 -0.73 6.08 -6.06
C SER A 57 -0.26 7.41 -5.46
N SER A 58 -1.06 7.98 -4.54
CA SER A 58 -0.69 9.21 -3.82
C SER A 58 0.55 9.01 -2.95
N LEU A 59 0.63 7.88 -2.23
CA LEU A 59 1.79 7.53 -1.41
C LEU A 59 3.05 7.33 -2.27
N ARG A 60 2.93 6.59 -3.36
CA ARG A 60 3.99 6.36 -4.35
C ARG A 60 4.51 7.68 -4.89
N ASP A 61 3.61 8.55 -5.36
CA ASP A 61 3.99 9.81 -5.99
C ASP A 61 4.66 10.75 -4.97
N GLU A 62 4.19 10.79 -3.73
CA GLU A 62 4.82 11.57 -2.67
C GLU A 62 6.27 11.09 -2.40
N VAL A 63 6.49 9.78 -2.27
CA VAL A 63 7.83 9.23 -2.06
C VAL A 63 8.72 9.46 -3.28
N TYR A 64 8.17 9.32 -4.48
CA TYR A 64 8.87 9.59 -5.74
C TYR A 64 9.37 11.04 -5.82
N TYR A 65 8.48 12.02 -5.61
CA TYR A 65 8.87 13.43 -5.68
C TYR A 65 9.82 13.82 -4.55
N ARG A 66 9.72 13.20 -3.38
CA ARG A 66 10.69 13.38 -2.28
C ARG A 66 12.05 12.82 -2.63
N ALA A 67 12.12 11.65 -3.28
CA ALA A 67 13.38 11.07 -3.73
C ALA A 67 14.08 12.01 -4.72
N LEU A 68 13.36 12.51 -5.73
CA LEU A 68 13.89 13.50 -6.68
C LEU A 68 14.36 14.78 -5.98
N SER A 69 13.55 15.31 -5.06
CA SER A 69 13.90 16.53 -4.31
C SER A 69 15.11 16.35 -3.39
N ALA A 70 15.39 15.11 -2.97
CA ALA A 70 16.57 14.74 -2.20
C ALA A 70 17.81 14.48 -3.09
N GLY A 71 17.72 14.67 -4.41
CA GLY A 71 18.81 14.45 -5.36
C GLY A 71 19.02 12.99 -5.75
N LEU A 72 18.06 12.10 -5.45
CA LEU A 72 18.10 10.72 -5.94
C LEU A 72 17.60 10.65 -7.37
N GLU A 73 18.21 9.80 -8.17
CA GLU A 73 17.61 9.33 -9.41
C GLU A 73 16.44 8.40 -9.06
N ALA A 74 15.28 8.64 -9.68
CA ALA A 74 14.10 7.83 -9.47
C ALA A 74 13.27 7.75 -10.76
N GLU A 75 12.72 6.56 -11.02
CA GLU A 75 11.81 6.31 -12.14
C GLU A 75 10.52 5.65 -11.65
N ARG A 76 9.40 5.88 -12.36
CA ARG A 76 8.10 5.28 -12.01
C ARG A 76 7.75 4.15 -12.96
N GLU A 77 7.28 3.05 -12.38
CA GLU A 77 6.73 1.90 -13.10
C GLU A 77 7.69 1.36 -14.18
N THR A 78 8.99 1.33 -13.91
CA THR A 78 10.04 1.00 -14.89
C THR A 78 9.92 -0.45 -15.40
N PRO A 79 9.74 -0.67 -16.72
CA PRO A 79 9.78 -2.02 -17.31
C PRO A 79 11.23 -2.49 -17.51
N GLY A 80 11.42 -3.78 -17.84
CA GLY A 80 12.74 -4.29 -18.24
C GLY A 80 13.75 -4.45 -17.09
N LEU A 81 13.34 -4.27 -15.83
CA LEU A 81 14.21 -4.46 -14.66
C LEU A 81 14.59 -5.92 -14.42
N LEU A 82 13.81 -6.87 -14.94
CA LEU A 82 14.06 -8.30 -14.88
C LEU A 82 14.32 -8.82 -16.29
N ALA A 83 15.53 -9.28 -16.57
CA ALA A 83 15.90 -9.70 -17.93
C ALA A 83 15.14 -10.96 -18.38
N ASP A 84 14.74 -11.81 -17.44
CA ASP A 84 13.98 -13.04 -17.65
C ASP A 84 12.45 -12.79 -17.81
N ASP A 85 11.93 -11.62 -17.42
CA ASP A 85 10.56 -11.17 -17.75
C ASP A 85 10.51 -9.64 -17.90
N PRO A 86 10.83 -9.13 -19.10
CA PRO A 86 10.89 -7.69 -19.33
C PRO A 86 9.56 -6.95 -19.15
N ARG A 87 8.43 -7.68 -19.14
CA ARG A 87 7.09 -7.10 -18.95
C ARG A 87 6.74 -6.92 -17.48
N ARG A 88 7.39 -7.67 -16.59
CA ARG A 88 7.17 -7.58 -15.15
C ARG A 88 7.74 -6.27 -14.62
N ARG A 89 6.92 -5.58 -13.82
CA ARG A 89 7.32 -4.40 -13.05
C ARG A 89 7.44 -4.85 -11.60
N PRO A 90 8.66 -5.00 -11.07
CA PRO A 90 8.86 -5.50 -9.70
C PRO A 90 8.40 -4.51 -8.63
N GLY A 91 8.38 -3.22 -8.93
CA GLY A 91 7.87 -2.18 -8.03
C GLY A 91 7.35 -0.96 -8.78
N ASN A 92 6.75 -0.04 -8.03
CA ASN A 92 6.17 1.18 -8.58
C ASN A 92 7.19 2.32 -8.73
N VAL A 93 8.25 2.34 -7.91
CA VAL A 93 9.35 3.31 -8.02
C VAL A 93 10.66 2.55 -8.07
N PHE A 94 11.48 2.83 -9.08
CA PHE A 94 12.82 2.31 -9.22
C PHE A 94 13.84 3.36 -8.80
N LEU A 95 14.80 2.94 -7.97
CA LEU A 95 15.94 3.74 -7.51
C LEU A 95 17.22 3.02 -7.99
N PRO A 96 17.91 3.51 -9.03
CA PRO A 96 19.14 2.87 -9.53
C PRO A 96 20.29 2.94 -8.52
N ALA A 97 20.30 3.95 -7.65
CA ALA A 97 21.30 4.15 -6.60
C ALA A 97 20.64 4.27 -5.21
N TRP A 98 20.60 3.17 -4.48
CA TRP A 98 20.02 3.02 -3.16
C TRP A 98 20.88 2.10 -2.29
N HIS A 99 21.54 2.67 -1.26
CA HIS A 99 22.44 1.95 -0.35
C HIS A 99 23.46 1.04 -1.06
N GLY A 100 24.12 1.54 -2.12
CA GLY A 100 25.16 0.81 -2.83
C GLY A 100 24.66 -0.21 -3.86
N GLY A 101 23.36 -0.25 -4.15
CA GLY A 101 22.78 -1.06 -5.22
C GLY A 101 21.53 -0.42 -5.82
N SER A 102 20.74 -1.19 -6.55
CA SER A 102 19.45 -0.73 -7.08
C SER A 102 18.28 -1.27 -6.25
N ALA A 103 17.18 -0.52 -6.19
CA ALA A 103 15.99 -0.91 -5.45
C ALA A 103 14.70 -0.64 -6.23
N ALA A 104 13.76 -1.58 -6.15
CA ALA A 104 12.39 -1.42 -6.60
C ALA A 104 11.48 -1.31 -5.37
N LEU A 105 10.90 -0.12 -5.17
CA LEU A 105 9.93 0.14 -4.12
C LEU A 105 8.53 -0.24 -4.60
N ASP A 106 7.85 -1.11 -3.86
CA ASP A 106 6.53 -1.62 -4.24
C ASP A 106 5.47 -1.27 -3.19
N PHE A 107 4.63 -0.27 -3.50
CA PHE A 107 3.70 0.34 -2.55
C PHE A 107 2.37 -0.41 -2.51
N ALA A 108 1.80 -0.54 -1.32
CA ALA A 108 0.42 -0.92 -1.17
C ALA A 108 -0.22 -0.33 0.07
N VAL A 109 -1.55 -0.31 0.03
CA VAL A 109 -2.38 0.09 1.14
C VAL A 109 -3.31 -1.06 1.48
N THR A 110 -3.33 -1.46 2.75
CA THR A 110 -4.15 -2.56 3.25
C THR A 110 -5.10 -2.10 4.34
N ASN A 111 -6.18 -2.83 4.54
CA ASN A 111 -7.14 -2.55 5.59
C ASN A 111 -7.03 -3.61 6.70
N PRO A 112 -6.63 -3.23 7.93
CA PRO A 112 -6.51 -4.18 9.04
C PRO A 112 -7.86 -4.75 9.50
N LEU A 113 -8.98 -4.30 8.94
CA LEU A 113 -10.32 -4.79 9.25
C LEU A 113 -10.90 -5.74 8.22
N GLN A 114 -10.18 -6.01 7.13
CA GLN A 114 -10.59 -7.06 6.21
C GLN A 114 -10.62 -8.41 6.94
N SER A 115 -11.60 -9.23 6.62
CA SER A 115 -11.87 -10.50 7.31
C SER A 115 -10.63 -11.40 7.44
N ALA A 116 -9.78 -11.43 6.41
CA ALA A 116 -8.61 -12.31 6.32
C ALA A 116 -7.48 -12.03 7.32
N VAL A 117 -7.37 -10.81 7.88
CA VAL A 117 -6.25 -10.44 8.79
C VAL A 117 -6.73 -9.73 10.06
N ARG A 118 -8.05 -9.69 10.27
CA ARG A 118 -8.66 -8.89 11.36
C ARG A 118 -8.28 -9.41 12.74
N GLN A 119 -8.14 -10.73 12.90
CA GLN A 119 -7.79 -11.32 14.19
C GLN A 119 -6.34 -10.99 14.55
N GLU A 120 -5.42 -11.16 13.60
CA GLU A 120 -4.01 -10.85 13.75
C GLU A 120 -3.81 -9.35 13.97
N ALA A 121 -4.51 -8.50 13.22
CA ALA A 121 -4.44 -7.05 13.38
C ALA A 121 -5.04 -6.55 14.70
N ALA A 122 -5.93 -7.32 15.33
CA ALA A 122 -6.40 -7.01 16.68
C ALA A 122 -5.35 -7.37 17.75
N ALA A 123 -4.52 -8.37 17.49
CA ALA A 123 -3.51 -8.86 18.42
C ALA A 123 -2.17 -8.11 18.31
N SER A 124 -1.80 -7.66 17.11
CA SER A 124 -0.50 -7.05 16.84
C SER A 124 -0.62 -5.82 15.95
N VAL A 125 0.10 -4.77 16.35
CA VAL A 125 0.25 -3.54 15.57
C VAL A 125 0.91 -3.90 14.23
N LEU A 126 0.35 -3.41 13.12
CA LEU A 126 0.86 -3.61 11.76
C LEU A 126 0.75 -5.03 11.20
N ALA A 127 0.02 -5.93 11.85
CA ALA A 127 -0.07 -7.31 11.38
C ALA A 127 -0.59 -7.42 9.94
N ALA A 128 -1.54 -6.55 9.55
CA ALA A 128 -2.07 -6.56 8.18
C ALA A 128 -1.04 -6.06 7.18
N ALA A 129 -0.27 -5.01 7.51
CA ALA A 129 0.83 -4.55 6.67
C ALA A 129 1.88 -5.65 6.48
N VAL A 130 2.38 -6.23 7.58
CA VAL A 130 3.42 -7.29 7.55
C VAL A 130 2.95 -8.52 6.77
N SER A 131 1.70 -8.95 6.97
CA SER A 131 1.13 -10.06 6.22
C SER A 131 1.09 -9.75 4.71
N TYR A 132 0.71 -8.53 4.33
CA TYR A 132 0.63 -8.14 2.93
C TYR A 132 2.02 -7.91 2.29
N GLU A 133 3.02 -7.50 3.06
CA GLU A 133 4.43 -7.47 2.60
C GLU A 133 4.89 -8.87 2.18
N ALA A 134 4.57 -9.89 2.99
CA ALA A 134 4.91 -11.27 2.66
C ALA A 134 4.23 -11.74 1.36
N VAL A 135 2.95 -11.36 1.16
CA VAL A 135 2.24 -11.64 -0.10
C VAL A 135 2.95 -11.01 -1.30
N LYS A 136 3.40 -9.75 -1.17
CA LYS A 136 4.13 -9.05 -2.25
C LYS A 136 5.47 -9.69 -2.59
N LEU A 137 6.23 -10.07 -1.57
CA LEU A 137 7.52 -10.74 -1.77
C LEU A 137 7.34 -12.09 -2.47
N ALA A 138 6.29 -12.83 -2.12
CA ALA A 138 5.97 -14.14 -2.68
C ALA A 138 5.31 -14.07 -4.07
N ASP A 139 4.70 -12.95 -4.46
CA ASP A 139 3.96 -12.84 -5.73
C ASP A 139 4.87 -13.19 -6.91
N ARG A 140 4.57 -14.33 -7.56
CA ARG A 140 5.29 -14.84 -8.74
C ARG A 140 6.81 -14.92 -8.56
N ASN A 141 7.27 -15.23 -7.34
CA ASN A 141 8.68 -15.30 -6.96
C ASN A 141 9.45 -13.99 -7.25
N THR A 142 8.78 -12.83 -7.21
CA THR A 142 9.39 -11.56 -7.63
C THR A 142 10.58 -11.20 -6.77
N ALA A 143 10.55 -11.46 -5.46
CA ALA A 143 11.67 -11.16 -4.57
C ALA A 143 12.94 -11.95 -4.95
N GLU A 144 12.80 -13.26 -5.19
CA GLU A 144 13.90 -14.12 -5.61
C GLU A 144 14.47 -13.69 -6.97
N ARG A 145 13.58 -13.40 -7.92
CA ARG A 145 13.97 -12.95 -9.26
C ARG A 145 14.71 -11.61 -9.20
N CYS A 146 14.23 -10.66 -8.40
CA CYS A 146 14.94 -9.40 -8.18
C CYS A 146 16.35 -9.65 -7.61
N ALA A 147 16.48 -10.53 -6.62
CA ALA A 147 17.79 -10.85 -6.02
C ALA A 147 18.78 -11.43 -7.05
N THR A 148 18.34 -12.35 -7.92
CA THR A 148 19.16 -12.91 -9.00
C THR A 148 19.65 -11.86 -9.98
N HIS A 149 18.88 -10.78 -10.18
CA HIS A 149 19.25 -9.65 -11.05
C HIS A 149 19.97 -8.51 -10.31
N GLY A 150 20.39 -8.70 -9.05
CA GLY A 150 21.06 -7.66 -8.27
C GLY A 150 20.15 -6.48 -7.89
N LEU A 151 18.83 -6.68 -7.95
CA LEU A 151 17.81 -5.70 -7.61
C LEU A 151 17.22 -6.00 -6.24
N ARG A 152 17.10 -4.99 -5.38
CA ARG A 152 16.42 -5.13 -4.08
C ARG A 152 14.93 -4.80 -4.23
N LEU A 153 14.05 -5.79 -4.01
CA LEU A 153 12.62 -5.52 -3.85
C LEU A 153 12.33 -5.02 -2.42
N VAL A 154 11.68 -3.86 -2.30
CA VAL A 154 11.30 -3.25 -1.03
C VAL A 154 9.80 -2.97 -1.02
N PRO A 155 8.98 -3.86 -0.43
CA PRO A 155 7.57 -3.59 -0.22
C PRO A 155 7.41 -2.44 0.78
N ILE A 156 6.53 -1.48 0.47
CA ILE A 156 6.13 -0.41 1.40
C ILE A 156 4.63 -0.51 1.58
N VAL A 157 4.20 -1.14 2.68
CA VAL A 157 2.78 -1.38 2.95
C VAL A 157 2.30 -0.54 4.13
N VAL A 158 1.20 0.18 3.92
CA VAL A 158 0.57 1.06 4.92
C VAL A 158 -0.87 0.64 5.20
N GLU A 159 -1.29 0.72 6.46
CA GLU A 159 -2.67 0.50 6.87
C GLU A 159 -3.50 1.79 6.80
N ILE A 160 -4.75 1.69 6.30
CA ILE A 160 -5.65 2.86 6.12
C ILE A 160 -5.99 3.65 7.40
N PHE A 161 -5.76 3.07 8.60
CA PHE A 161 -5.97 3.73 9.90
C PHE A 161 -4.67 4.24 10.54
N LEU A 162 -3.62 4.38 9.71
CA LEU A 162 -2.26 4.80 10.03
C LEU A 162 -1.51 3.83 10.94
N GLY A 163 -0.81 2.92 10.26
CA GLY A 163 0.37 2.22 10.71
C GLY A 163 1.19 1.84 9.46
N CYS A 164 2.51 2.03 9.49
CA CYS A 164 3.43 1.55 8.44
C CYS A 164 4.24 0.38 9.00
N GLY A 165 4.33 -0.73 8.27
CA GLY A 165 5.13 -1.91 8.63
C GLY A 165 6.56 -1.52 9.01
N ALA A 166 7.22 -2.33 9.86
CA ALA A 166 8.59 -2.05 10.27
C ALA A 166 9.48 -1.97 9.02
N LEU A 167 9.91 -0.76 8.66
CA LEU A 167 11.01 -0.56 7.72
C LEU A 167 12.20 -1.32 8.29
N ARG A 168 12.49 -2.50 7.73
CA ARG A 168 13.64 -3.30 8.12
C ARG A 168 14.85 -2.40 7.98
N LYS A 169 15.41 -1.97 9.10
CA LYS A 169 16.75 -1.38 9.13
C LYS A 169 17.66 -2.46 8.56
N THR A 170 18.13 -2.28 7.33
CA THR A 170 19.28 -3.05 6.88
C THR A 170 20.44 -2.59 7.74
N SER A 171 20.87 -3.47 8.65
CA SER A 171 22.09 -3.30 9.41
C SER A 171 23.22 -2.97 8.43
N VAL A 172 23.89 -1.85 8.70
CA VAL A 172 25.15 -1.45 8.07
C VAL A 172 26.22 -2.46 8.44
#